data_AF-A0A7R9SCG5-F1
#
_entry.id   AF-A0A7R9SCG5-F1
#
_cell.length_a   1.000
_cell.length_b   1.000
_cell.length_c   1.000
_cell.angle_alpha   90.00
_cell.angle_beta   90.00
_cell.angle_gamma   90.00
#
_symmetry.space_group_name_H-M   'P 1'
#
loop_
_entity.id
_entity.type
_entity.pdbx_description
1 polymer ?
#
loop_
_entity_poly.entity_id
_entity_poly.type
_entity_poly.pdbx_seq_one_letter_code
_entity_poly.pdbx_strand_id
1 'polypeptide(L)' 'LSPYSTSPLVMICFERVVLSYIRSNIPQGSDTHQFAYKCNRSTEDAISTELHDALTHLEKPNTYVRMLFIDFSSALILSY' A
#
# COMPACT_ATOMS: atom_id res chain seq x y z
N LEU A 1 9.12 -16.52 -11.65
CA LEU A 1 7.82 -17.16 -11.31
C LEU A 1 7.57 -16.92 -9.83
N SER A 2 6.54 -16.16 -9.45
CA SER A 2 6.10 -16.18 -8.05
C SER A 2 5.39 -17.52 -7.80
N PRO A 3 5.72 -18.26 -6.72
CA PRO A 3 5.00 -19.46 -6.36
C PRO A 3 3.60 -19.06 -5.88
N TYR A 4 2.57 -19.34 -6.66
CA TYR A 4 1.18 -19.18 -6.22
C TYR A 4 0.78 -20.44 -5.48
N SER A 5 0.66 -20.36 -4.15
CA SER A 5 0.06 -21.42 -3.34
C SER A 5 -1.46 -21.41 -3.56
N THR A 6 -2.03 -22.53 -4.01
CA THR A 6 -3.48 -22.67 -4.11
C THR A 6 -4.07 -23.04 -2.75
N SER A 7 -4.59 -22.06 -2.01
CA SER A 7 -5.33 -22.30 -0.76
C SER A 7 -6.66 -23.03 -1.05
N PRO A 8 -7.09 -24.00 -0.21
CA PRO A 8 -8.42 -24.59 -0.31
C PRO A 8 -9.54 -23.53 -0.21
N LEU A 9 -10.69 -23.75 -0.86
CA LEU A 9 -11.82 -22.79 -0.86
C LEU A 9 -12.26 -22.37 0.55
N VAL A 10 -12.25 -23.32 1.51
CA VAL A 10 -12.57 -23.05 2.92
C VAL A 10 -11.61 -22.02 3.52
N MET A 11 -10.31 -22.13 3.20
CA MET A 11 -9.28 -21.20 3.67
C MET A 11 -9.46 -19.80 3.07
N ILE A 12 -9.80 -19.70 1.78
CA ILE A 12 -10.08 -18.40 1.13
C ILE A 12 -11.29 -17.71 1.79
N CYS A 13 -12.37 -18.46 2.08
CA CYS A 13 -13.52 -17.92 2.79
C CYS A 13 -13.15 -17.44 4.20
N PHE A 14 -12.36 -18.24 4.93
CA PHE A 14 -11.88 -17.89 6.26
C PHE A 14 -11.03 -16.62 6.25
N GLU A 15 -10.07 -16.51 5.32
CA GLU A 15 -9.25 -15.31 5.13
C GLU A 15 -10.10 -14.06 4.91
N ARG A 16 -11.17 -14.14 4.10
CA ARG A 16 -12.06 -12.99 3.86
C ARG A 16 -12.83 -12.55 5.10
N VAL A 17 -13.29 -13.50 5.92
CA VAL A 17 -13.98 -13.21 7.18
C VAL A 17 -13.01 -12.56 8.18
N VAL A 18 -11.82 -13.14 8.35
CA VAL A 18 -10.79 -12.60 9.25
C VAL A 18 -10.33 -11.22 8.79
N LEU A 19 -10.08 -11.02 7.50
CA LEU A 19 -9.69 -9.73 6.94
C LEU A 19 -10.75 -8.65 7.19
N SER A 20 -12.03 -8.99 7.07
CA SER A 20 -13.14 -8.07 7.37
C SER A 20 -13.11 -7.63 8.83
N TYR A 21 -12.96 -8.59 9.75
CA TYR A 21 -12.85 -8.31 11.19
C TYR A 21 -11.62 -7.45 11.51
N ILE A 22 -10.46 -7.76 10.95
CA ILE A 22 -9.24 -6.95 11.16
C ILE A 22 -9.48 -5.52 10.67
N ARG A 23 -10.03 -5.35 9.46
CA ARG A 23 -10.29 -4.02 8.89
C ARG A 23 -11.28 -3.20 9.72
N SER A 24 -12.29 -3.81 10.34
CA SER A 24 -13.23 -3.08 11.20
C SER A 24 -12.62 -2.63 12.54
N ASN A 25 -11.49 -3.22 12.94
CA ASN A 25 -10.79 -2.87 14.18
C ASN A 25 -9.60 -1.93 13.98
N ILE A 26 -9.17 -1.69 12.74
CA ILE A 26 -8.11 -0.71 12.43
C ILE A 26 -8.73 0.69 12.34
N PRO A 27 -8.16 1.71 13.02
CA PRO A 27 -8.62 3.09 12.90
C PRO A 27 -8.63 3.53 11.44
N GLN A 28 -9.76 4.08 10.98
CA GLN A 28 -9.85 4.64 9.64
C GLN A 28 -8.84 5.79 9.50
N GLY A 29 -7.91 5.68 8.53
CA GLY A 29 -6.95 6.73 8.23
C GLY A 29 -5.62 6.67 9.00
N SER A 30 -5.21 5.50 9.51
CA SER A 30 -3.91 5.35 10.19
C SER A 30 -2.70 5.84 9.39
N ASP A 31 -2.77 5.77 8.06
CA ASP A 31 -1.79 6.36 7.15
C ASP A 31 -2.51 6.99 5.93
N THR A 32 -2.27 8.28 5.73
CA THR A 32 -2.82 9.07 4.62
C THR A 32 -2.12 8.78 3.29
N HIS A 33 -0.82 8.43 3.35
CA HIS A 33 0.01 8.11 2.18
C HIS A 33 0.09 6.60 1.90
N GLN A 34 -0.69 5.78 2.62
CA GLN A 34 -0.92 4.39 2.26
C GLN A 34 -2.01 4.27 1.19
N PHE A 35 -1.58 4.01 -0.05
CA PHE A 35 -2.46 3.82 -1.21
C PHE A 35 -2.73 2.35 -1.54
N ALA A 36 -1.75 1.47 -1.34
CA ALA A 36 -1.90 0.04 -1.60
C ALA A 36 -2.83 -0.64 -0.59
N TYR A 37 -3.59 -1.64 -1.04
CA TYR A 37 -4.46 -2.50 -0.22
C TYR A 37 -5.58 -1.78 0.58
N LYS A 38 -5.90 -0.54 0.22
CA LYS A 38 -6.95 0.29 0.84
C LYS A 38 -8.13 0.47 -0.11
N CYS A 39 -9.34 0.54 0.42
CA CYS A 39 -10.52 0.85 -0.39
C CYS A 39 -10.44 2.28 -0.93
N ASN A 40 -10.97 2.51 -2.14
CA ASN A 40 -11.03 3.82 -2.79
C ASN A 40 -9.66 4.51 -2.91
N ARG A 41 -8.58 3.73 -3.08
CA ARG A 41 -7.24 4.21 -3.40
C ARG A 41 -6.68 3.44 -4.59
N SER A 42 -5.97 4.14 -5.47
CA SER A 42 -5.31 3.55 -6.63
C SER A 42 -3.82 3.93 -6.71
N THR A 43 -3.12 3.35 -7.70
CA THR A 43 -1.76 3.74 -8.05
C THR A 43 -1.68 5.17 -8.56
N GLU A 44 -2.71 5.63 -9.27
CA GLU A 44 -2.81 6.99 -9.80
C GLU A 44 -2.95 8.01 -8.67
N ASP A 45 -3.69 7.69 -7.61
CA ASP A 45 -3.77 8.54 -6.42
C ASP A 45 -2.39 8.75 -5.78
N ALA A 46 -1.58 7.69 -5.71
CA ALA A 46 -0.22 7.75 -5.17
C ALA A 46 0.68 8.66 -6.04
N ILE A 47 0.67 8.44 -7.36
CA ILE A 47 1.45 9.23 -8.32
C ILE A 47 1.02 10.70 -8.29
N SER A 48 -0.29 10.96 -8.29
CA SER A 48 -0.83 12.31 -8.27
C SER A 48 -0.47 13.05 -6.98
N THR A 49 -0.50 12.36 -5.83
CA THR A 49 -0.14 12.96 -4.54
C THR A 49 1.34 13.31 -4.51
N GLU A 50 2.22 12.36 -4.84
CA GLU A 50 3.68 12.59 -4.85
C GLU A 50 4.07 13.70 -5.84
N LEU A 51 3.46 13.71 -7.03
CA LEU A 51 3.72 14.74 -8.03
C LEU A 51 3.27 16.12 -7.54
N HIS A 52 2.08 16.21 -6.93
CA HIS A 52 1.58 17.46 -6.38
C HIS A 52 2.50 18.00 -5.28
N ASP A 53 2.93 17.14 -4.36
CA ASP A 53 3.80 17.52 -3.24
C ASP A 53 5.18 17.98 -3.75
N ALA A 54 5.76 17.25 -4.72
CA ALA A 54 7.03 17.60 -5.33
C ALA A 54 6.97 18.95 -6.06
N LEU A 55 5.95 19.17 -6.89
CA LEU A 55 5.80 20.43 -7.63
C LEU A 55 5.55 21.61 -6.70
N THR A 56 4.65 21.45 -5.72
CA THR A 56 4.36 22.49 -4.71
C THR A 56 5.61 22.86 -3.90
N HIS A 57 6.50 21.90 -3.66
CA HIS A 57 7.78 22.19 -3.03
C HIS A 57 8.71 23.00 -3.94
N LEU A 58 8.83 22.61 -5.21
CA LEU A 58 9.72 23.24 -6.20
C LEU A 58 9.31 24.65 -6.63
N GLU A 59 8.07 25.06 -6.39
CA GLU A 59 7.64 26.45 -6.60
C GLU A 59 8.37 27.45 -5.69
N LYS A 60 8.98 26.98 -4.59
CA LYS A 60 9.74 27.83 -3.66
C LYS A 60 11.16 28.06 -4.18
N PRO A 61 11.68 29.30 -4.13
CA PRO A 61 13.02 29.61 -4.61
C PRO A 61 14.08 28.84 -3.81
N ASN A 62 15.12 28.39 -4.52
CA ASN A 62 16.26 27.67 -3.94
C ASN A 62 15.90 26.36 -3.21
N THR A 63 14.90 25.64 -3.71
CA THR A 63 14.52 24.31 -3.23
C THR A 63 14.81 23.23 -4.28
N TYR A 64 14.85 21.97 -3.86
CA TYR A 64 14.97 20.81 -4.73
C TYR A 64 14.30 19.60 -4.07
N VAL A 65 13.90 18.61 -4.86
CA VAL A 65 13.31 17.35 -4.37
C VAL A 65 14.29 16.21 -4.62
N ARG A 66 14.38 15.27 -3.67
CA ARG A 66 15.08 13.99 -3.83
C ARG A 66 14.13 12.87 -3.42
N MET A 67 13.94 11.89 -4.29
CA MET A 67 13.12 10.71 -4.01
C MET A 67 14.03 9.53 -3.71
N LEU A 68 13.71 8.78 -2.66
CA LEU A 68 14.37 7.53 -2.30
C LEU A 68 13.42 6.37 -2.57
N PHE A 69 13.83 5.47 -3.45
CA PHE A 69 13.09 4.25 -3.76
C PHE A 69 13.60 3.12 -2.87
N ILE A 70 12.73 2.64 -1.97
CA ILE A 70 13.01 1.51 -1.08
C ILE A 70 12.06 0.39 -1.47
N ASP A 71 12.60 -0.81 -1.64
CA ASP A 71 11.81 -2.02 -1.84
C ASP A 71 12.28 -3.13 -0.91
N PHE A 72 11.37 -4.02 -0.54
CA PHE A 72 11.68 -5.18 0.30
C PHE A 72 12.00 -6.38 -0.60
N SER A 73 13.10 -7.08 -0.32
CA SER A 73 13.47 -8.30 -1.07
C SER A 73 12.40 -9.40 -1.00
N SER A 74 11.57 -9.39 0.04
CA SER A 74 10.31 -10.13 0.11
C SER A 74 9.32 -9.40 1.04
N ALA A 75 8.11 -9.14 0.56
CA ALA A 75 7.03 -8.53 1.32
C ALA A 75 6.10 -9.57 2.00
N LEU A 76 6.16 -10.82 1.56
CA LEU A 76 5.31 -11.92 2.04
C LEU A 76 6.17 -13.18 2.15
N ILE A 77 6.73 -13.42 3.32
CA ILE A 77 7.39 -14.70 3.61
C ILE A 77 6.35 -15.61 4.27
N LEU A 78 5.77 -16.51 3.48
CA LEU A 78 5.16 -17.73 4.01
C LEU A 78 6.29 -18.77 4.14
N SER A 79 7.04 -18.74 5.24
CA SER A 79 8.02 -19.78 5.55
C SER A 79 7.35 -20.88 6.36
N TYR A 80 6.77 -21.87 5.68
CA TYR A 80 6.66 -23.27 6.10
C TYR A 80 6.55 -24.16 4.85
#